data_AF-A0A2H4VAU4-F1
#
_entry.id   AF-A0A2H4VAU4-F1
#
_cell.length_a   1.000
_cell.length_b   1.000
_cell.length_c   1.000
_cell.angle_alpha   90.00
_cell.angle_beta   90.00
_cell.angle_gamma   90.00
#
_symmetry.space_group_name_H-M   'P 1'
#
loop_
_entity.id
_entity.type
_entity.pdbx_description
1 polymer ?
#
loop_
_entity_poly.entity_id
_entity_poly.type
_entity_poly.pdbx_seq_one_letter_code
_entity_poly.pdbx_strand_id
1 'polypeptide(L)'
;MTRSRKYLNNLPNAQKIKDLASDILDHELKLDRILQDHTELKNEIIALQTQVLSFDNDGSSQGLEYTQIKLNELSKVLILQDSEIAELKKNIHNLQSLVDDEIRDGLFQLFHQAKSDLDEAKKDIIKHQKMVEDSQHRLMNSSAKESQENHDEWIRNVGKVIKDEERVKESEKQLEAINRVYRLEFSENTT
;
A
#
# COMPACT_ATOMS: atom_id res chain seq x y z
N MET A 1 -8.35 -14.77 -4.48
CA MET A 1 -9.37 -13.90 -3.86
C MET A 1 -8.74 -12.53 -3.63
N THR A 2 -9.15 -11.49 -4.35
CA THR A 2 -8.68 -10.12 -4.12
C THR A 2 -9.31 -9.62 -2.82
N ARG A 3 -8.57 -9.66 -1.70
CA ARG A 3 -8.99 -9.03 -0.44
C ARG A 3 -9.29 -7.56 -0.73
N SER A 4 -10.49 -7.10 -0.40
CA SER A 4 -10.87 -5.71 -0.61
C SER A 4 -10.07 -4.81 0.33
N ARG A 5 -9.03 -4.15 -0.19
CA ARG A 5 -8.15 -3.24 0.55
C ARG A 5 -8.78 -1.85 0.77
N LYS A 6 -10.03 -1.79 1.25
CA LYS A 6 -10.77 -0.52 1.44
C LYS A 6 -10.04 0.47 2.36
N TYR A 7 -9.28 -0.04 3.32
CA TYR A 7 -8.51 0.77 4.27
C TYR A 7 -7.44 1.64 3.59
N LEU A 8 -6.95 1.28 2.38
CA LEU A 8 -5.98 2.07 1.64
C LEU A 8 -6.48 3.49 1.33
N ASN A 9 -7.80 3.65 1.16
CA ASN A 9 -8.39 4.97 0.93
C ASN A 9 -8.32 5.89 2.15
N ASN A 10 -8.09 5.33 3.33
CA ASN A 10 -7.99 6.08 4.58
C ASN A 10 -6.53 6.40 4.95
N LEU A 11 -5.56 5.95 4.15
CA LEU A 11 -4.16 6.30 4.35
C LEU A 11 -3.91 7.75 3.91
N PRO A 12 -3.01 8.49 4.59
CA PRO A 12 -2.70 9.87 4.24
C PRO A 12 -2.11 10.02 2.83
N ASN A 13 -1.43 8.98 2.34
CA ASN A 13 -0.81 8.92 1.02
C ASN A 13 -1.61 8.05 0.01
N ALA A 14 -2.92 7.90 0.22
CA ALA A 14 -3.78 7.09 -0.65
C ALA A 14 -3.70 7.47 -2.14
N GLN A 15 -3.54 8.75 -2.47
CA GLN A 15 -3.43 9.19 -3.87
C GLN A 15 -2.15 8.67 -4.52
N LYS A 16 -1.01 8.77 -3.83
CA LYS A 16 0.28 8.29 -4.33
C LYS A 16 0.27 6.78 -4.57
N ILE A 17 -0.39 6.02 -3.70
CA ILE A 17 -0.60 4.57 -3.87
C ILE A 17 -1.46 4.28 -5.12
N LYS A 18 -2.50 5.08 -5.39
CA LYS A 18 -3.34 4.95 -6.59
C LYS A 18 -2.58 5.29 -7.88
N ASP A 19 -1.74 6.31 -7.84
CA ASP A 19 -0.91 6.71 -8.97
C ASP A 19 0.07 5.59 -9.31
N LEU A 20 0.78 5.05 -8.31
CA LEU A 20 1.66 3.89 -8.48
C LEU A 20 0.92 2.65 -9.01
N ALA A 21 -0.29 2.38 -8.52
CA ALA A 21 -1.10 1.27 -9.02
C ALA A 21 -1.52 1.45 -10.49
N SER A 22 -1.74 2.70 -10.92
CA SER A 22 -2.04 3.02 -12.32
C SER A 22 -0.79 2.82 -13.19
N ASP A 23 0.36 3.26 -12.72
CA ASP A 23 1.65 3.04 -13.42
C ASP A 23 1.96 1.55 -13.57
N ILE A 24 1.71 0.74 -12.51
CA ILE A 24 1.85 -0.72 -12.57
C ILE A 24 0.94 -1.30 -13.66
N LEU A 25 -0.34 -0.91 -13.67
CA LEU A 25 -1.29 -1.39 -14.66
C LEU A 25 -0.85 -1.04 -16.09
N ASP A 26 -0.34 0.16 -16.33
CA ASP A 26 0.15 0.57 -17.64
C ASP A 26 1.35 -0.29 -18.08
N HIS A 27 2.26 -0.62 -17.16
CA HIS A 27 3.38 -1.52 -17.45
C HIS A 27 2.93 -2.97 -17.68
N GLU A 28 1.95 -3.46 -16.92
CA GLU A 28 1.37 -4.79 -17.10
C GLU A 28 0.67 -4.90 -18.47
N LEU A 29 -0.13 -3.90 -18.84
CA LEU A 29 -0.77 -3.85 -20.16
C LEU A 29 0.24 -3.79 -21.30
N LYS A 30 1.36 -3.06 -21.13
CA LYS A 30 2.44 -3.04 -22.12
C LYS A 30 3.14 -4.39 -22.21
N LEU A 31 3.40 -5.02 -21.07
CA LEU A 31 4.02 -6.35 -20.99
C LEU A 31 3.14 -7.41 -21.69
N ASP A 32 1.83 -7.41 -21.45
CA ASP A 32 0.90 -8.34 -22.07
C ASP A 32 0.90 -8.22 -23.60
N ARG A 33 0.91 -6.98 -24.13
CA ARG A 33 1.01 -6.74 -25.57
C ARG A 33 2.31 -7.29 -26.15
N ILE A 34 3.44 -6.99 -25.52
CA ILE A 34 4.74 -7.47 -26.00
C ILE A 34 4.84 -9.00 -25.92
N LEU A 35 4.29 -9.62 -24.87
CA LEU A 35 4.25 -11.09 -24.75
C LEU A 35 3.41 -11.74 -25.85
N GLN A 36 2.32 -11.09 -26.27
CA GLN A 36 1.52 -11.55 -27.40
C GLN A 36 2.33 -11.43 -28.70
N ASP A 37 2.86 -10.26 -29.03
CA ASP A 37 3.67 -10.02 -30.23
C ASP A 37 4.88 -10.97 -30.30
N HIS A 38 5.52 -11.19 -29.16
CA HIS A 38 6.67 -12.10 -29.02
C HIS A 38 6.28 -13.56 -29.27
N THR A 39 5.09 -13.98 -28.85
CA THR A 39 4.55 -15.31 -29.17
C THR A 39 4.29 -15.46 -30.67
N GLU A 40 3.67 -14.46 -31.28
CA GLU A 40 3.41 -14.43 -32.72
C GLU A 40 4.71 -14.50 -33.53
N LEU A 41 5.72 -13.72 -33.14
CA LEU A 41 7.02 -13.69 -33.78
C LEU A 41 7.80 -15.00 -33.63
N LYS A 42 7.73 -15.66 -32.47
CA LYS A 42 8.28 -17.02 -32.28
C LYS A 42 7.63 -18.03 -33.22
N ASN A 43 6.31 -17.97 -33.39
CA ASN A 43 5.59 -18.85 -34.30
C ASN A 43 5.99 -18.59 -35.76
N GLU A 44 6.18 -17.34 -36.16
CA GLU A 44 6.67 -16.99 -37.50
C GLU A 44 8.09 -17.53 -37.75
N ILE A 45 9.00 -17.38 -36.77
CA ILE A 45 10.35 -17.94 -36.86
C ILE A 45 10.31 -19.46 -37.04
N ILE A 46 9.49 -20.17 -36.25
CA ILE A 46 9.33 -21.64 -36.36
C ILE A 46 8.80 -22.03 -37.75
N ALA A 47 7.81 -21.30 -38.27
CA ALA A 47 7.26 -21.54 -39.59
C ALA A 47 8.31 -21.35 -40.70
N LEU A 48 9.10 -20.27 -40.63
CA LEU A 48 10.18 -20.00 -41.58
C LEU A 48 11.32 -21.04 -41.47
N GLN A 49 11.70 -21.45 -40.25
CA GLN A 49 12.67 -22.53 -40.05
C GLN A 49 12.18 -23.85 -40.66
N THR A 50 10.89 -24.16 -40.53
CA THR A 50 10.28 -25.34 -41.16
C THR A 50 10.29 -25.24 -42.69
N GLN A 51 10.06 -24.05 -43.25
CA GLN A 51 10.21 -23.82 -44.70
C GLN A 51 11.66 -24.02 -45.16
N VAL A 52 12.66 -23.52 -44.43
CA VAL A 52 14.08 -23.75 -44.76
C VAL A 52 14.39 -25.25 -44.82
N LEU A 53 13.94 -26.03 -43.85
CA LEU A 53 14.12 -27.49 -43.85
C LEU A 53 13.45 -28.19 -45.04
N SER A 54 12.39 -27.60 -45.61
CA SER A 54 11.73 -28.13 -46.81
C SER A 54 12.47 -27.79 -48.11
N PHE A 55 13.23 -26.70 -48.16
CA PHE A 55 14.01 -26.29 -49.34
C PHE A 55 15.22 -27.18 -49.63
N ASP A 56 15.75 -27.88 -48.61
CA ASP A 56 16.83 -28.86 -48.78
C ASP A 56 16.48 -30.01 -49.75
N ASN A 57 15.19 -30.16 -50.14
CA ASN A 57 14.72 -31.14 -51.12
C ASN A 57 14.55 -30.61 -52.57
N ASP A 58 14.46 -29.29 -52.80
CA ASP A 58 13.97 -28.73 -54.10
C ASP A 58 14.94 -27.76 -54.82
N GLY A 59 16.17 -27.57 -54.32
CA GLY A 59 17.26 -26.95 -55.09
C GLY A 59 17.13 -25.45 -55.44
N SER A 60 16.16 -24.72 -54.90
CA SER A 60 15.99 -23.28 -55.18
C SER A 60 16.85 -22.41 -54.26
N SER A 61 17.98 -21.87 -54.75
CA SER A 61 18.95 -21.16 -53.89
C SER A 61 18.52 -19.73 -53.51
N GLN A 62 17.73 -19.03 -54.33
CA GLN A 62 17.30 -17.65 -54.07
C GLN A 62 16.21 -17.54 -52.99
N GLY A 63 15.28 -18.50 -52.94
CA GLY A 63 14.24 -18.53 -51.91
C GLY A 63 14.82 -18.81 -50.51
N LEU A 64 15.88 -19.62 -50.44
CA LEU A 64 16.58 -19.94 -49.21
C LEU A 64 17.34 -18.73 -48.65
N GLU A 65 18.05 -17.98 -49.50
CA GLU A 65 18.78 -16.78 -49.11
C GLU A 65 17.85 -15.69 -48.56
N TYR A 66 16.70 -15.46 -49.20
CA TYR A 66 15.69 -14.52 -48.74
C TYR A 66 15.12 -14.92 -47.36
N THR A 67 14.74 -16.19 -47.18
CA THR A 67 14.22 -16.68 -45.91
C THR A 67 15.25 -16.60 -44.79
N GLN A 68 16.54 -16.82 -45.09
CA GLN A 68 17.61 -16.70 -44.10
C GLN A 68 17.84 -15.25 -43.64
N ILE A 69 17.74 -14.27 -44.56
CA ILE A 69 17.80 -12.84 -44.21
C ILE A 69 16.63 -12.48 -43.27
N LYS A 70 15.40 -12.89 -43.64
CA LYS A 70 14.21 -12.62 -42.83
C LYS A 70 14.30 -13.26 -41.42
N LEU A 71 14.79 -14.48 -41.33
CA LEU A 71 15.05 -15.15 -40.04
C LEU A 71 16.05 -14.38 -39.16
N ASN A 72 17.12 -13.84 -39.75
CA ASN A 72 18.09 -13.03 -39.02
C ASN A 72 17.49 -11.71 -38.53
N GLU A 73 16.62 -11.07 -39.31
CA GLU A 73 15.89 -9.86 -38.91
C GLU A 73 14.93 -10.13 -37.76
N LEU A 74 14.08 -11.16 -37.88
CA LEU A 74 13.14 -11.55 -36.82
C LEU A 74 13.87 -11.96 -35.54
N SER A 75 15.00 -12.66 -35.64
CA SER A 75 15.81 -13.03 -34.47
C SER A 75 16.34 -11.81 -33.72
N LYS A 76 16.71 -10.73 -34.43
CA LYS A 76 17.13 -9.47 -33.78
C LYS A 76 15.98 -8.80 -33.06
N VAL A 77 14.79 -8.79 -33.66
CA VAL A 77 13.57 -8.25 -33.04
C VAL A 77 13.22 -9.03 -31.77
N LEU A 78 13.33 -10.37 -31.82
CA LEU A 78 13.07 -11.24 -30.67
C LEU A 78 13.98 -10.90 -29.48
N ILE A 79 15.28 -10.71 -29.71
CA ILE A 79 16.25 -10.35 -28.67
C ILE A 79 15.90 -8.99 -28.04
N LEU A 80 15.47 -8.01 -28.86
CA LEU A 80 15.04 -6.71 -28.34
C LEU A 80 13.78 -6.84 -27.48
N GLN A 81 12.78 -7.61 -27.93
CA GLN A 81 11.57 -7.87 -27.16
C GLN A 81 11.86 -8.61 -25.84
N ASP A 82 12.76 -9.60 -25.84
CA ASP A 82 13.19 -10.29 -24.61
C ASP A 82 13.81 -9.31 -23.60
N SER A 83 14.63 -8.36 -24.09
CA SER A 83 15.23 -7.33 -23.24
C SER A 83 14.18 -6.38 -22.65
N GLU A 84 13.19 -5.97 -23.46
CA GLU A 84 12.11 -5.10 -23.03
C GLU A 84 11.17 -5.81 -22.03
N ILE A 85 10.86 -7.09 -22.24
CA ILE A 85 10.09 -7.92 -21.30
C ILE A 85 10.80 -7.99 -19.95
N ALA A 86 12.11 -8.21 -19.95
CA ALA A 86 12.90 -8.28 -18.71
C ALA A 86 12.90 -6.94 -17.97
N GLU A 87 13.06 -5.83 -18.69
CA GLU A 87 13.00 -4.48 -18.13
C GLU A 87 11.61 -4.16 -17.56
N LEU A 88 10.54 -4.47 -18.27
CA LEU A 88 9.17 -4.27 -17.81
C LEU A 88 8.86 -5.05 -16.54
N LYS A 89 9.24 -6.33 -16.48
CA LYS A 89 9.09 -7.14 -15.26
C LYS A 89 9.83 -6.55 -14.08
N LYS A 90 11.05 -6.05 -14.31
CA LYS A 90 11.84 -5.36 -13.28
C LYS A 90 11.14 -4.07 -12.82
N ASN A 91 10.62 -3.27 -13.74
CA ASN A 91 9.94 -2.02 -13.41
C ASN A 91 8.64 -2.27 -12.63
N ILE A 92 7.83 -3.25 -13.03
CA ILE A 92 6.64 -3.67 -12.29
C ILE A 92 7.01 -4.09 -10.88
N HIS A 93 8.03 -4.93 -10.72
CA HIS A 93 8.48 -5.37 -9.40
C HIS A 93 8.95 -4.20 -8.52
N ASN A 94 9.73 -3.26 -9.08
CA ASN A 94 10.18 -2.08 -8.36
C ASN A 94 9.00 -1.20 -7.92
N LEU A 95 8.02 -0.98 -8.80
CA LEU A 95 6.82 -0.20 -8.48
C LEU A 95 5.98 -0.89 -7.40
N GLN A 96 5.84 -2.22 -7.44
CA GLN A 96 5.18 -2.98 -6.39
C GLN A 96 5.87 -2.81 -5.03
N SER A 97 7.21 -2.85 -5.00
CA SER A 97 7.97 -2.56 -3.79
C SER A 97 7.74 -1.14 -3.28
N LEU A 98 7.66 -0.15 -4.17
CA LEU A 98 7.35 1.23 -3.80
C LEU A 98 5.93 1.36 -3.22
N VAL A 99 4.95 0.62 -3.76
CA VAL A 99 3.60 0.58 -3.18
C VAL A 99 3.64 0.05 -1.75
N ASP A 100 4.38 -1.03 -1.50
CA ASP A 100 4.53 -1.58 -0.14
C ASP A 100 5.18 -0.57 0.82
N ASP A 101 6.20 0.16 0.37
CA ASP A 101 6.86 1.20 1.16
C ASP A 101 5.92 2.37 1.46
N GLU A 102 5.11 2.80 0.50
CA GLU A 102 4.09 3.81 0.72
C GLU A 102 3.03 3.32 1.71
N ILE A 103 2.58 2.07 1.62
CA ILE A 103 1.63 1.52 2.60
C ILE A 103 2.24 1.52 4.00
N ARG A 104 3.53 1.15 4.15
CA ARG A 104 4.23 1.21 5.44
C ARG A 104 4.29 2.63 5.98
N ASP A 105 4.67 3.59 5.15
CA ASP A 105 4.78 4.99 5.56
C ASP A 105 3.41 5.55 5.99
N GLY A 106 2.36 5.29 5.22
CA GLY A 106 1.00 5.71 5.55
C GLY A 106 0.50 5.13 6.89
N LEU A 107 0.74 3.84 7.12
CA LEU A 107 0.41 3.18 8.40
C LEU A 107 1.26 3.71 9.55
N PHE A 108 2.54 3.99 9.30
CA PHE A 108 3.47 4.54 10.29
C PHE A 108 3.04 5.95 10.74
N GLN A 109 2.64 6.81 9.81
CA GLN A 109 2.12 8.14 10.12
C GLN A 109 0.86 8.06 10.98
N LEU A 110 -0.11 7.21 10.61
CA LEU A 110 -1.32 6.99 11.41
C LEU A 110 -1.00 6.44 12.80
N PHE A 111 -0.06 5.51 12.90
CA PHE A 111 0.37 4.94 14.17
C PHE A 111 0.97 6.02 15.09
N HIS A 112 1.85 6.87 14.54
CA HIS A 112 2.47 7.95 15.29
C HIS A 112 1.45 8.98 15.77
N GLN A 113 0.47 9.33 14.92
CA GLN A 113 -0.61 10.23 15.30
C GLN A 113 -1.43 9.64 16.46
N ALA A 114 -1.94 8.42 16.30
CA ALA A 114 -2.75 7.77 17.33
C ALA A 114 -1.98 7.55 18.65
N LYS A 115 -0.67 7.29 18.57
CA LYS A 115 0.20 7.19 19.75
C LYS A 115 0.38 8.54 20.45
N SER A 116 0.59 9.60 19.68
CA SER A 116 0.68 10.96 20.21
C SER A 116 -0.64 11.36 20.90
N ASP A 117 -1.77 11.09 20.27
CA ASP A 117 -3.11 11.39 20.80
C ASP A 117 -3.37 10.62 22.12
N LEU A 118 -2.94 9.36 22.18
CA LEU A 118 -3.02 8.54 23.39
C LEU A 118 -2.16 9.11 24.53
N ASP A 119 -0.93 9.50 24.24
CA ASP A 119 -0.01 10.05 25.23
C ASP A 119 -0.49 11.41 25.76
N GLU A 120 -1.08 12.24 24.89
CA GLU A 120 -1.73 13.49 25.29
C GLU A 120 -2.97 13.23 26.14
N ALA A 121 -3.84 12.31 25.73
CA ALA A 121 -5.05 11.96 26.49
C ALA A 121 -4.71 11.44 27.89
N LYS A 122 -3.66 10.61 28.01
CA LYS A 122 -3.18 10.12 29.32
C LYS A 122 -2.68 11.26 30.22
N LYS A 123 -1.99 12.25 29.67
CA LYS A 123 -1.57 13.45 30.42
C LYS A 123 -2.76 14.29 30.87
N ASP A 124 -3.74 14.47 29.98
CA ASP A 124 -4.96 15.22 30.28
C ASP A 124 -5.79 14.54 31.38
N ILE A 125 -5.94 13.21 31.36
CA ILE A 125 -6.61 12.45 32.43
C ILE A 125 -5.97 12.77 33.78
N ILE A 126 -4.64 12.64 33.91
CA ILE A 126 -3.94 12.89 35.17
C ILE A 126 -4.16 14.33 35.65
N LYS A 127 -4.09 15.29 34.73
CA LYS A 127 -4.33 16.71 35.03
C LYS A 127 -5.76 16.95 35.50
N HIS A 128 -6.77 16.40 34.82
CA HIS A 128 -8.16 16.60 35.16
C HIS A 128 -8.58 15.83 36.41
N GLN A 129 -8.00 14.65 36.67
CA GLN A 129 -8.16 13.93 37.93
C GLN A 129 -7.68 14.77 39.11
N LYS A 130 -6.51 15.40 39.00
CA LYS A 130 -6.02 16.35 40.01
C LYS A 130 -6.99 17.53 40.21
N MET A 131 -7.53 18.09 39.14
CA MET A 131 -8.54 19.16 39.24
C MET A 131 -9.83 18.70 39.92
N VAL A 132 -10.25 17.44 39.69
CA VAL A 132 -11.38 16.81 40.39
C VAL A 132 -11.08 16.73 41.88
N GLU A 133 -9.94 16.18 42.27
CA GLU A 133 -9.51 16.07 43.68
C GLU A 133 -9.46 17.44 44.37
N ASP A 134 -8.85 18.44 43.72
CA ASP A 134 -8.75 19.80 44.24
C ASP A 134 -10.14 20.44 44.42
N SER A 135 -11.04 20.27 43.44
CA SER A 135 -12.42 20.79 43.52
C SER A 135 -13.28 20.04 44.56
N GLN A 136 -13.07 18.73 44.72
CA GLN A 136 -13.72 17.94 45.76
C GLN A 136 -13.26 18.39 47.14
N HIS A 137 -11.96 18.62 47.34
CA HIS A 137 -11.43 19.12 48.60
C HIS A 137 -11.98 20.52 48.92
N ARG A 138 -12.09 21.42 47.93
CA ARG A 138 -12.75 22.73 48.13
C ARG A 138 -14.21 22.57 48.50
N LEU A 139 -14.95 21.72 47.79
CA LEU A 139 -16.36 21.44 48.07
C LEU A 139 -16.57 20.95 49.51
N MET A 140 -15.78 19.97 49.96
CA MET A 140 -15.89 19.41 51.31
C MET A 140 -15.58 20.41 52.43
N ASN A 141 -14.79 21.45 52.13
CA ASN A 141 -14.40 22.49 53.08
C ASN A 141 -15.10 23.84 52.84
N SER A 142 -16.09 23.88 51.94
CA SER A 142 -16.75 25.12 51.54
C SER A 142 -17.89 25.54 52.48
N SER A 143 -18.14 26.84 52.55
CA SER A 143 -19.31 27.38 53.23
C SER A 143 -20.59 27.07 52.45
N ALA A 144 -21.75 27.08 53.12
CA ALA A 144 -23.05 26.81 52.47
C ALA A 144 -23.36 27.75 51.28
N LYS A 145 -22.74 28.93 51.23
CA LYS A 145 -22.92 29.91 50.15
C LYS A 145 -22.09 29.61 48.90
N GLU A 146 -20.96 28.92 49.05
CA GLU A 146 -20.03 28.57 47.95
C GLU A 146 -20.16 27.10 47.51
N SER A 147 -20.93 26.30 48.26
CA SER A 147 -21.07 24.86 48.04
C SER A 147 -21.61 24.51 46.65
N GLN A 148 -22.60 25.26 46.14
CA GLN A 148 -23.16 25.00 44.82
C GLN A 148 -22.16 25.26 43.69
N GLU A 149 -21.42 26.38 43.76
CA GLU A 149 -20.41 26.73 42.74
C GLU A 149 -19.27 25.71 42.70
N ASN A 150 -18.80 25.27 43.87
CA ASN A 150 -17.76 24.24 43.97
C ASN A 150 -18.26 22.86 43.50
N HIS A 151 -19.53 22.54 43.73
CA HIS A 151 -20.15 21.31 43.25
C HIS A 151 -20.26 21.31 41.71
N ASP A 152 -20.69 22.42 41.12
CA ASP A 152 -20.77 22.55 39.67
C ASP A 152 -19.37 22.51 39.02
N GLU A 153 -18.36 23.09 39.68
CA GLU A 153 -16.97 22.97 39.24
C GLU A 153 -16.49 21.51 39.25
N TRP A 154 -16.79 20.77 40.34
CA TRP A 154 -16.44 19.36 40.47
C TRP A 154 -17.10 18.51 39.37
N ILE A 155 -18.41 18.66 39.15
CA ILE A 155 -19.14 17.97 38.07
C ILE A 155 -18.48 18.26 36.71
N ARG A 156 -18.18 19.52 36.43
CA ARG A 156 -17.54 19.91 35.16
C ARG A 156 -16.18 19.24 34.99
N ASN A 157 -15.36 19.15 36.04
CA ASN A 157 -14.06 18.50 35.99
C ASN A 157 -14.19 16.98 35.83
N VAL A 158 -15.14 16.34 36.50
CA VAL A 158 -15.46 14.91 36.30
C VAL A 158 -15.86 14.65 34.85
N GLY A 159 -16.69 15.52 34.27
CA GLY A 159 -17.09 15.44 32.86
C GLY A 159 -15.91 15.54 31.88
N LYS A 160 -14.82 16.24 32.24
CA LYS A 160 -13.59 16.26 31.43
C LYS A 160 -12.84 14.93 31.51
N VAL A 161 -12.69 14.36 32.71
CA VAL A 161 -12.04 13.05 32.90
C VAL A 161 -12.73 11.98 32.06
N ILE A 162 -14.07 11.92 32.07
CA ILE A 162 -14.85 10.95 31.27
C ILE A 162 -14.53 11.10 29.78
N LYS A 163 -14.48 12.34 29.26
CA LYS A 163 -14.15 12.58 27.85
C LYS A 163 -12.74 12.14 27.49
N ASP A 164 -11.77 12.37 28.37
CA ASP A 164 -10.40 11.94 28.11
C ASP A 164 -10.25 10.41 28.19
N GLU A 165 -10.99 9.74 29.09
CA GLU A 165 -11.06 8.27 29.12
C GLU A 165 -11.65 7.68 27.83
N GLU A 166 -12.68 8.32 27.27
CA GLU A 166 -13.22 7.94 25.95
C GLU A 166 -12.18 8.15 24.85
N ARG A 167 -11.43 9.26 24.90
CA ARG A 167 -10.35 9.59 23.96
C ARG A 167 -9.21 8.55 24.00
N VAL A 168 -8.84 8.10 25.20
CA VAL A 168 -7.87 7.00 25.40
C VAL A 168 -8.37 5.71 24.76
N LYS A 169 -9.60 5.30 25.05
CA LYS A 169 -10.18 4.05 24.50
C LYS A 169 -10.23 4.06 22.98
N GLU A 170 -10.59 5.20 22.38
CA GLU A 170 -10.64 5.35 20.93
C GLU A 170 -9.23 5.25 20.31
N SER A 171 -8.25 5.94 20.90
CA SER A 171 -6.86 5.90 20.43
C SER A 171 -6.26 4.49 20.53
N GLU A 172 -6.55 3.75 21.60
CA GLU A 172 -6.13 2.36 21.77
C GLU A 172 -6.72 1.44 20.69
N LYS A 173 -8.03 1.57 20.42
CA LYS A 173 -8.69 0.83 19.33
C LYS A 173 -8.09 1.14 17.97
N GLN A 174 -7.76 2.41 17.71
CA GLN A 174 -7.12 2.82 16.45
C GLN A 174 -5.74 2.18 16.32
N LEU A 175 -4.91 2.19 17.37
CA LEU A 175 -3.60 1.54 17.38
C LEU A 175 -3.71 0.02 17.14
N GLU A 176 -4.67 -0.65 17.77
CA GLU A 176 -4.94 -2.07 17.53
C GLU A 176 -5.33 -2.35 16.07
N ALA A 177 -6.21 -1.51 15.51
CA ALA A 177 -6.64 -1.63 14.11
C ALA A 177 -5.45 -1.44 13.14
N ILE A 178 -4.61 -0.44 13.36
CA ILE A 178 -3.40 -0.18 12.56
C ILE A 178 -2.45 -1.38 12.64
N ASN A 179 -2.16 -1.89 13.84
CA ASN A 179 -1.31 -3.06 14.04
C ASN A 179 -1.87 -4.33 13.38
N ARG A 180 -3.21 -4.48 13.36
CA ARG A 180 -3.86 -5.60 12.66
C ARG A 180 -3.67 -5.47 11.15
N VAL A 181 -3.89 -4.28 10.58
CA VAL A 181 -3.70 -4.04 9.15
C VAL A 181 -2.24 -4.28 8.75
N TYR A 182 -1.29 -3.76 9.52
CA TYR A 182 0.13 -3.97 9.26
C TYR A 182 0.50 -5.47 9.20
N ARG A 183 0.01 -6.27 10.16
CA ARG A 183 0.22 -7.72 10.15
C ARG A 183 -0.42 -8.40 8.94
N LEU A 184 -1.63 -7.99 8.57
CA LEU A 184 -2.32 -8.54 7.40
C LEU A 184 -1.57 -8.26 6.10
N GLU A 185 -0.96 -7.08 5.95
CA GLU A 185 -0.27 -6.71 4.72
C GLU A 185 1.15 -7.28 4.63
N PHE A 186 1.86 -7.42 5.75
CA PHE A 186 3.29 -7.73 5.72
C PHE A 186 3.71 -9.02 6.43
N SER A 187 2.83 -9.66 7.21
CA SER A 187 3.16 -10.86 7.98
C SER A 187 2.63 -12.17 7.39
N GLU A 188 1.81 -12.14 6.33
CA GLU A 188 1.33 -13.35 5.63
C GLU A 188 2.33 -13.88 4.57
N ASN A 189 3.50 -13.26 4.38
CA ASN A 189 4.55 -13.71 3.44
C ASN A 189 5.62 -14.64 4.06
N THR A 190 5.39 -15.20 5.24
CA THR A 190 6.31 -16.15 5.92
C THR A 190 5.85 -17.61 5.90
N THR A 191 5.14 -18.05 4.86
CA THR A 191 4.86 -19.49 4.61
C THR A 191 5.27 -19.90 3.22
#